data_AF-M6GBV4-F1
#
_entry.id   AF-M6GBV4-F1
#
_cell.length_a   1.000
_cell.length_b   1.000
_cell.length_c   1.000
_cell.angle_alpha   90.00
_cell.angle_beta   90.00
_cell.angle_gamma   90.00
#
_symmetry.space_group_name_H-M   'P 1'
#
loop_
_entity.id
_entity.type
_entity.pdbx_description
1 polymer ?
#
loop_
_entity_poly.entity_id
_entity_poly.type
_entity_poly.pdbx_seq_one_letter_code
_entity_poly.pdbx_strand_id
1 'polypeptide(L)'
;MLIFAFGFFNPIFSVSEEEEERLLEKALVESAITPGQKQAIANYLKATAVAKRARASELRELAKLSRGEKFLQARVRKEKLFKMADSLDRQADRHEVTLKEFQIESR
;
A
#
# COMPACT_ATOMS: atom_id res chain seq x y z
N MET A 1 -7.32 -42.19 -3.65
CA MET A 1 -6.87 -41.93 -2.26
C MET A 1 -6.32 -40.51 -2.23
N LEU A 2 -6.92 -39.65 -1.42
CA LEU A 2 -6.82 -38.19 -1.47
C LEU A 2 -5.48 -37.71 -0.87
N ILE A 3 -4.69 -36.95 -1.63
CA ILE A 3 -3.46 -36.32 -1.15
C ILE A 3 -3.85 -35.04 -0.41
N PHE A 4 -3.88 -35.11 0.93
CA PHE A 4 -3.90 -33.91 1.78
C PHE A 4 -2.48 -33.33 1.83
N ALA A 5 -2.15 -32.50 0.84
CA ALA A 5 -1.08 -31.53 1.01
C ALA A 5 -1.63 -30.42 1.91
N PHE A 6 -1.45 -30.58 3.23
CA PHE A 6 -1.57 -29.48 4.17
C PHE A 6 -0.53 -28.44 3.78
N GLY A 7 -0.97 -27.45 3.00
CA GLY A 7 -0.21 -26.25 2.72
C GLY A 7 0.20 -25.63 4.05
N PHE A 8 1.51 -25.47 4.21
CA PHE A 8 2.17 -24.78 5.29
C PHE A 8 1.45 -23.47 5.63
N PHE A 9 0.70 -23.47 6.74
CA PHE A 9 0.43 -22.26 7.49
C PHE A 9 1.76 -21.86 8.15
N ASN A 10 2.53 -21.00 7.49
CA ASN A 10 3.59 -20.25 8.16
C ASN A 10 3.01 -18.88 8.56
N PRO A 11 2.63 -18.65 9.83
CA PRO A 11 2.47 -17.30 10.33
C PRO A 11 3.83 -16.84 10.85
N ILE A 12 4.73 -16.43 9.95
CA ILE A 12 5.90 -15.64 10.36
C ILE A 12 5.41 -14.18 10.50
N PHE A 13 4.86 -13.85 11.66
CA PHE A 13 4.74 -12.48 12.17
C PHE A 13 6.15 -11.97 12.56
N SER A 14 6.54 -10.70 12.53
CA SER A 14 6.06 -9.47 11.89
C SER A 14 7.12 -8.38 12.21
N VAL A 15 8.11 -8.19 11.33
CA VAL A 15 8.43 -6.79 10.95
C VAL A 15 7.31 -6.45 9.98
N SER A 16 6.59 -5.36 10.19
CA SER A 16 5.42 -5.05 9.36
C SER A 16 5.87 -5.00 7.89
N GLU A 17 5.21 -5.69 6.96
CA GLU A 17 5.53 -5.60 5.52
C GLU A 17 5.65 -4.13 5.06
N GLU A 18 4.87 -3.25 5.70
CA GLU A 18 4.91 -1.81 5.51
C GLU A 18 6.19 -1.14 6.05
N GLU A 19 6.74 -1.64 7.16
CA GLU A 19 8.04 -1.20 7.69
C GLU A 19 9.19 -1.70 6.83
N GLU A 20 9.13 -2.93 6.33
CA GLU A 20 10.12 -3.46 5.38
C GLU A 20 10.09 -2.66 4.07
N GLU A 21 8.90 -2.45 3.48
CA GLU A 21 8.71 -1.61 2.29
C GLU A 21 9.28 -0.20 2.52
N ARG A 22 9.05 0.37 3.71
CA ARG A 22 9.57 1.68 4.09
C ARG A 22 11.10 1.71 4.22
N LEU A 23 11.71 0.69 4.82
CA LEU A 23 13.16 0.62 4.96
C LEU A 23 13.84 0.44 3.59
N LEU A 24 13.25 -0.39 2.72
CA LEU A 24 13.71 -0.58 1.34
C LEU A 24 13.59 0.71 0.54
N GLU A 25 12.45 1.41 0.63
CA GLU A 25 12.24 2.69 -0.03
C GLU A 25 13.24 3.75 0.44
N LYS A 26 13.49 3.83 1.75
CA LYS A 26 14.51 4.73 2.30
C LYS A 26 15.90 4.42 1.76
N ALA A 27 16.31 3.15 1.74
CA ALA A 27 17.60 2.74 1.20
C ALA A 27 17.73 3.04 -0.30
N LEU A 28 16.65 2.89 -1.08
CA LEU A 28 16.62 3.24 -2.50
C LEU A 28 16.84 4.75 -2.69
N VAL A 29 16.10 5.58 -1.94
CA VAL A 29 16.21 7.04 -1.98
C VAL A 29 17.63 7.49 -1.63
N GLU A 30 18.20 6.97 -0.55
CA GLU A 30 19.54 7.33 -0.08
C GLU A 30 20.66 6.87 -1.02
N SER A 31 20.47 5.75 -1.74
CA SER A 31 21.49 5.19 -2.65
C SER A 31 21.50 5.81 -4.05
N ALA A 32 20.55 6.69 -4.38
CA ALA A 32 20.45 7.28 -5.71
C ALA A 32 21.45 8.43 -5.93
N ILE A 33 22.51 8.12 -6.67
CA ILE A 33 23.60 9.07 -6.92
C ILE A 33 23.45 9.74 -8.29
N THR A 34 23.01 8.99 -9.31
CA THR A 34 22.95 9.51 -10.68
C THR A 34 21.61 10.20 -10.99
N PRO A 35 21.58 11.21 -11.88
CA PRO A 35 20.33 11.88 -12.28
C PRO A 35 19.28 10.91 -12.84
N GLY A 36 19.70 9.89 -13.59
CA GLY A 36 18.80 8.86 -14.12
C GLY A 36 18.16 8.01 -13.02
N GLN A 37 18.94 7.60 -12.01
CA GLN A 37 18.40 6.88 -10.84
C GLN A 37 17.44 7.76 -10.05
N LYS A 38 17.78 9.03 -9.84
CA LYS A 38 16.90 9.99 -9.16
C LYS A 38 15.57 10.14 -9.90
N GLN A 39 15.60 10.27 -11.22
CA GLN A 39 14.36 10.33 -12.01
C GLN A 39 13.54 9.03 -11.92
N ALA A 40 14.19 7.87 -11.95
CA ALA A 40 13.52 6.58 -11.83
C ALA A 40 12.82 6.42 -10.46
N ILE A 41 13.50 6.80 -9.38
CA ILE A 41 12.92 6.78 -8.02
C ILE A 41 11.77 7.77 -7.90
N ALA A 42 11.92 9.00 -8.42
CA ALA A 42 10.84 9.98 -8.41
C ALA A 42 9.58 9.45 -9.14
N ASN A 43 9.78 8.77 -10.27
CA ASN A 43 8.69 8.14 -11.01
C ASN A 43 8.07 6.97 -10.25
N TYR A 44 8.88 6.14 -9.60
CA TYR A 44 8.43 5.05 -8.74
C TYR A 44 7.55 5.56 -7.60
N LEU A 45 8.04 6.51 -6.80
CA LEU A 45 7.31 7.09 -5.66
C LEU A 45 5.95 7.65 -6.10
N LYS A 46 5.95 8.40 -7.22
CA LYS A 46 4.73 8.96 -7.81
C LYS A 46 3.76 7.86 -8.26
N ALA A 47 4.24 6.85 -8.99
CA ALA A 47 3.40 5.77 -9.51
C ALA A 47 2.79 4.95 -8.36
N THR A 48 3.57 4.64 -7.32
CA THR A 48 3.12 3.91 -6.14
C THR A 48 2.07 4.70 -5.37
N ALA A 49 2.27 6.00 -5.15
CA ALA A 49 1.26 6.86 -4.51
C ALA A 49 -0.07 6.84 -5.29
N VAL A 50 -0.02 7.03 -6.61
CA VAL A 50 -1.21 7.02 -7.48
C VAL A 50 -1.92 5.66 -7.43
N ALA A 51 -1.17 4.56 -7.51
CA ALA A 51 -1.74 3.22 -7.46
C ALA A 51 -2.44 2.93 -6.12
N LYS A 52 -1.83 3.33 -4.99
CA LYS A 52 -2.44 3.15 -3.65
C LYS A 52 -3.72 3.98 -3.51
N ARG A 53 -3.75 5.22 -4.03
CA ARG A 53 -4.98 6.04 -4.08
C ARG A 53 -6.08 5.46 -4.94
N ALA A 54 -5.73 4.95 -6.13
CA ALA A 54 -6.69 4.30 -7.02
C ALA A 54 -7.35 3.10 -6.31
N ARG A 55 -6.53 2.28 -5.64
CA ARG A 55 -7.03 1.12 -4.89
C ARG A 55 -7.86 1.51 -3.66
N ALA A 56 -7.53 2.62 -2.99
CA ALA A 56 -8.37 3.17 -1.93
C ALA A 56 -9.74 3.61 -2.47
N SER A 57 -9.77 4.27 -3.63
CA SER A 57 -11.02 4.62 -4.33
C SER A 57 -11.86 3.39 -4.64
N GLU A 58 -11.27 2.35 -5.23
CA GLU A 58 -11.95 1.08 -5.52
C GLU A 58 -12.57 0.45 -4.28
N LEU A 59 -11.84 0.40 -3.15
CA LEU A 59 -12.36 -0.15 -1.89
C LEU A 59 -13.54 0.66 -1.36
N ARG A 60 -13.53 1.98 -1.50
CA ARG A 60 -14.68 2.83 -1.12
C ARG A 60 -15.89 2.58 -2.01
N GLU A 61 -15.69 2.40 -3.31
CA GLU A 61 -16.78 2.04 -4.22
C GLU A 61 -17.35 0.65 -3.88
N LEU A 62 -16.49 -0.34 -3.62
CA LEU A 62 -16.92 -1.66 -3.14
C LEU A 62 -17.71 -1.57 -1.82
N ALA A 63 -17.30 -0.69 -0.91
CA ALA A 63 -18.00 -0.46 0.36
C ALA A 63 -19.41 0.14 0.16
N LYS A 64 -19.62 0.91 -0.91
CA LYS A 64 -20.93 1.47 -1.28
C LYS A 64 -21.85 0.44 -1.95
N LEU A 65 -21.27 -0.55 -2.64
CA LEU A 65 -22.00 -1.56 -3.43
C LEU A 65 -22.57 -2.72 -2.62
N SER A 66 -22.27 -2.83 -1.32
CA SER A 66 -22.76 -3.90 -0.45
C SER A 66 -24.30 -3.87 -0.28
N ARG A 67 -25.04 -4.57 -1.16
CA ARG A 67 -26.50 -4.78 -1.08
C ARG A 67 -26.80 -6.27 -0.84
N GLY A 68 -27.71 -6.59 0.08
CA GLY A 68 -28.29 -7.93 0.23
C GLY A 68 -27.78 -8.81 1.37
N GLU A 69 -26.77 -8.38 2.13
CA GLU A 69 -26.30 -9.09 3.34
C GLU A 69 -27.13 -8.72 4.58
N LYS A 70 -27.16 -9.58 5.61
CA LYS A 70 -27.74 -9.24 6.92
C LYS A 70 -27.11 -7.93 7.41
N PHE A 71 -27.93 -6.95 7.80
CA PHE A 71 -27.52 -5.56 8.08
C PHE A 71 -26.23 -5.42 8.92
N LEU A 72 -26.06 -6.24 9.97
CA LEU A 72 -24.87 -6.23 10.82
C LEU A 72 -23.59 -6.66 10.08
N GLN A 73 -23.67 -7.70 9.24
CA GLN A 73 -22.53 -8.19 8.46
C GLN A 73 -22.14 -7.18 7.38
N ALA A 74 -23.14 -6.58 6.71
CA ALA A 74 -22.94 -5.52 5.74
C ALA A 74 -22.21 -4.32 6.37
N ARG A 75 -22.57 -3.94 7.60
CA ARG A 75 -21.93 -2.83 8.33
C ARG A 75 -20.47 -3.12 8.65
N VAL A 76 -20.17 -4.30 9.20
CA VAL A 76 -18.80 -4.70 9.55
C VAL A 76 -17.91 -4.78 8.30
N ARG A 77 -18.43 -5.36 7.21
CA ARG A 77 -17.72 -5.44 5.92
C ARG A 77 -17.42 -4.05 5.35
N LYS A 78 -18.43 -3.18 5.34
CA LYS A 78 -18.29 -1.78 4.90
C LYS A 78 -17.22 -1.05 5.71
N GLU A 79 -17.26 -1.17 7.05
CA GLU A 79 -16.26 -0.55 7.92
C GLU A 79 -14.85 -1.08 7.66
N LYS A 80 -14.69 -2.40 7.44
CA LYS A 80 -13.40 -3.00 7.09
C LYS A 80 -12.84 -2.43 5.79
N LEU A 81 -13.68 -2.31 4.76
CA LEU A 81 -13.28 -1.76 3.46
C LEU A 81 -12.87 -0.29 3.57
N PHE A 82 -13.60 0.53 4.33
CA PHE A 82 -13.19 1.91 4.59
C PHE A 82 -11.87 1.99 5.36
N LYS A 83 -11.66 1.17 6.39
CA LYS A 83 -10.38 1.13 7.12
C LYS A 83 -9.21 0.76 6.21
N MET A 84 -9.41 -0.18 5.28
CA MET A 84 -8.40 -0.54 4.28
C MET A 84 -8.14 0.58 3.27
N ALA A 85 -9.18 1.29 2.84
CA ALA A 85 -9.02 2.46 1.97
C ALA A 85 -8.22 3.58 2.68
N ASP A 86 -8.56 3.87 3.93
CA ASP A 86 -7.89 4.90 4.71
C ASP A 86 -6.44 4.53 5.05
N SER A 87 -6.16 3.24 5.27
CA SER A 87 -4.77 2.81 5.41
C SER A 87 -3.99 3.05 4.13
N LEU A 88 -4.52 2.68 2.96
CA LEU A 88 -3.86 2.90 1.66
C LEU A 88 -3.61 4.38 1.37
N ASP A 89 -4.55 5.26 1.71
CA ASP A 89 -4.36 6.70 1.54
C ASP A 89 -3.22 7.23 2.42
N ARG A 90 -3.13 6.78 3.69
CA ARG A 90 -1.97 7.13 4.54
C ARG A 90 -0.66 6.66 3.92
N GLN A 91 -0.63 5.50 3.27
CA GLN A 91 0.58 5.04 2.57
C GLN A 91 0.90 5.92 1.38
N ALA A 92 -0.10 6.24 0.56
CA ALA A 92 0.05 7.14 -0.59
C ALA A 92 0.61 8.51 -0.17
N ASP A 93 0.05 9.10 0.89
CA ASP A 93 0.50 10.38 1.42
C ASP A 93 1.96 10.35 1.85
N ARG A 94 2.43 9.24 2.45
CA ARG A 94 3.85 9.08 2.80
C ARG A 94 4.74 9.06 1.56
N HIS A 95 4.39 8.28 0.53
CA HIS A 95 5.16 8.25 -0.71
C HIS A 95 5.24 9.63 -1.37
N GLU A 96 4.18 10.43 -1.29
CA GLU A 96 4.19 11.81 -1.79
C GLU A 96 5.06 12.75 -0.97
N VAL A 97 5.04 12.62 0.36
CA VAL A 97 5.95 13.36 1.25
C VAL A 97 7.39 13.00 0.93
N THR A 98 7.72 11.71 0.84
CA THR A 98 9.07 11.24 0.48
C THR A 98 9.48 11.73 -0.91
N LEU A 99 8.57 11.72 -1.89
CA LEU A 99 8.84 12.29 -3.22
C LEU A 99 9.18 13.78 -3.15
N LYS A 100 8.42 14.54 -2.35
CA LYS A 100 8.63 15.99 -2.19
C LYS A 100 9.98 16.27 -1.54
N GLU A 101 10.32 15.56 -0.47
CA GLU A 101 11.61 15.66 0.22
C GLU A 101 12.76 15.29 -0.74
N PHE A 102 12.64 14.15 -1.43
CA PHE A 102 13.65 13.69 -2.36
C PHE A 102 13.90 14.65 -3.53
N GLN A 103 12.85 15.28 -4.05
CA GLN A 103 12.98 16.30 -5.10
C GLN A 103 13.64 17.59 -4.62
N ILE A 104 13.50 17.95 -3.34
CA ILE A 104 14.21 19.09 -2.74
C ILE A 104 15.70 18.76 -2.60
N GLU A 105 16.05 17.57 -2.12
CA GLU A 105 17.45 17.13 -1.96
C GLU A 105 18.17 16.86 -3.29
N SER A 106 17.41 16.59 -4.35
CA SER A 106 17.94 16.25 -5.67
C SER A 106 18.19 17.46 -6.58
N ARG A 107 17.81 18.67 -6.15
CA ARG A 107 18.10 19.93 -6.86
C ARG A 107 19.51 20.42 -6.57
#